data_AF-A0A8T4UDP7-F1
#
_entry.id   AF-A0A8T4UDP7-F1
#
_cell.length_a   1.000
_cell.length_b   1.000
_cell.length_c   1.000
_cell.angle_alpha   90.00
_cell.angle_beta   90.00
_cell.angle_gamma   90.00
#
_symmetry.space_group_name_H-M   'P 1'
#
loop_
_entity.id
_entity.type
_entity.pdbx_description
1 polymer ?
#
loop_
_entity_poly.entity_id
_entity_poly.type
_entity_poly.pdbx_seq_one_letter_code
_entity_poly.pdbx_strand_id
1 'polypeptide(L)'
;MKSLSRIRNEIQKKDIAIVCKLVERSKFLINDEFYRKRNHPEFEQNSVLFSYIQRVYRPIIEMICPPGNERAEWEYLSGIDFRLVRAIMNRTELGFDVAHYKDPRGIPVYAPDVEEKKLKSFEEMVMEEDVDPSRIREAMQFIMKMTKRIQDIAMREMKTFPQSADPVSTYRTGVRRFQEILVRYADEEIKKLEGKYSIKKRKKGNIYLVEIHKI
;
A
#
# COMPACT_ATOMS: atom_id res chain seq x y z
N MET A 1 -20.36 13.96 -5.26
CA MET A 1 -19.91 12.87 -4.35
C MET A 1 -20.15 11.53 -5.04
N LYS A 2 -19.19 10.58 -5.06
CA LYS A 2 -19.38 9.27 -5.73
C LYS A 2 -20.45 8.45 -4.99
N SER A 3 -21.24 7.64 -5.73
CA SER A 3 -22.14 6.67 -5.11
C SER A 3 -21.37 5.49 -4.49
N LEU A 4 -21.95 4.81 -3.50
CA LEU A 4 -21.31 3.63 -2.88
C LEU A 4 -21.06 2.50 -3.89
N SER A 5 -21.98 2.32 -4.85
CA SER A 5 -21.82 1.34 -5.94
C SER A 5 -20.61 1.68 -6.81
N ARG A 6 -20.40 2.95 -7.14
CA ARG A 6 -19.22 3.41 -7.88
C ARG A 6 -17.93 3.20 -7.10
N ILE A 7 -17.90 3.56 -5.81
CA ILE A 7 -16.73 3.35 -4.94
C ILE A 7 -16.39 1.85 -4.86
N ARG A 8 -17.40 0.98 -4.67
CA ARG A 8 -17.22 -0.47 -4.63
C ARG A 8 -16.63 -1.02 -5.93
N ASN A 9 -17.16 -0.60 -7.07
CA ASN A 9 -16.67 -1.03 -8.39
C ASN A 9 -15.25 -0.54 -8.66
N GLU A 10 -14.92 0.70 -8.28
CA GLU A 10 -13.55 1.24 -8.40
C GLU A 10 -12.57 0.47 -7.50
N ILE A 11 -12.98 0.13 -6.28
CA ILE A 11 -12.19 -0.71 -5.37
C ILE A 11 -11.93 -2.09 -6.00
N GLN A 12 -12.96 -2.77 -6.50
CA GLN A 12 -12.81 -4.11 -7.08
C GLN A 12 -11.89 -4.11 -8.29
N LYS A 13 -12.08 -3.16 -9.22
CA LYS A 13 -11.22 -3.02 -10.41
C LYS A 13 -9.75 -2.81 -10.03
N LYS A 14 -9.50 -1.96 -9.03
CA LYS A 14 -8.14 -1.69 -8.55
C LYS A 14 -7.55 -2.86 -7.77
N ASP A 15 -8.34 -3.57 -6.97
CA ASP A 15 -7.92 -4.79 -6.26
C ASP A 15 -7.41 -5.82 -7.29
N ILE A 16 -8.19 -6.12 -8.33
CA ILE A 16 -7.80 -7.04 -9.42
C ILE A 16 -6.53 -6.56 -10.13
N ALA A 17 -6.46 -5.28 -10.50
CA ALA A 17 -5.31 -4.73 -11.19
C ALA A 17 -4.02 -4.79 -10.36
N ILE A 18 -4.12 -4.69 -9.03
CA ILE A 18 -3.01 -4.88 -8.11
C ILE A 18 -2.59 -6.34 -8.08
N VAL A 19 -3.54 -7.28 -7.94
CA VAL A 19 -3.22 -8.72 -7.93
C VAL A 19 -2.45 -9.11 -9.20
N CYS A 20 -2.94 -8.76 -10.39
CA CYS A 20 -2.23 -9.07 -11.63
C CYS A 20 -0.80 -8.50 -11.67
N LYS A 21 -0.57 -7.31 -11.10
CA LYS A 21 0.77 -6.70 -11.04
C LYS A 21 1.67 -7.33 -9.99
N LEU A 22 1.09 -7.82 -8.90
CA LEU A 22 1.84 -8.59 -7.89
C LEU A 22 2.33 -9.91 -8.50
N VAL A 23 1.47 -10.59 -9.27
CA VAL A 23 1.82 -11.81 -10.03
C VAL A 23 2.89 -11.52 -11.10
N GLU A 24 2.76 -10.42 -11.86
CA GLU A 24 3.78 -10.00 -12.82
C GLU A 24 5.13 -9.77 -12.11
N ARG A 25 5.11 -9.09 -10.95
CA ARG A 25 6.32 -8.71 -10.22
C ARG A 25 6.96 -9.87 -9.45
N SER A 26 6.21 -10.87 -9.01
CA SER A 26 6.72 -12.02 -8.26
C SER A 26 7.65 -12.91 -9.07
N LYS A 27 7.66 -12.78 -10.41
CA LYS A 27 8.52 -13.54 -11.32
C LYS A 27 10.00 -13.12 -11.26
N PHE A 28 10.30 -11.99 -10.62
CA PHE A 28 11.64 -11.40 -10.60
C PHE A 28 12.17 -11.26 -9.17
N LEU A 29 13.49 -11.32 -9.01
CA LEU A 29 14.13 -11.05 -7.73
C LEU A 29 13.87 -9.60 -7.26
N ILE A 30 14.10 -9.34 -5.98
CA ILE A 30 14.02 -7.99 -5.43
C ILE A 30 15.04 -7.09 -6.13
N ASN A 31 14.65 -5.86 -6.47
CA ASN A 31 15.54 -4.86 -7.04
C ASN A 31 16.02 -3.90 -5.94
N ASP A 32 17.05 -4.28 -5.21
CA ASP A 32 17.53 -3.52 -4.04
C ASP A 32 17.97 -2.09 -4.40
N GLU A 33 18.41 -1.87 -5.63
CA GLU A 33 18.82 -0.53 -6.10
C GLU A 33 17.66 0.46 -6.16
N PHE A 34 16.47 0.01 -6.57
CA PHE A 34 15.25 0.82 -6.59
C PHE A 34 14.89 1.35 -5.20
N TYR A 35 15.16 0.57 -4.16
CA TYR A 35 14.87 0.95 -2.77
C TYR A 35 16.00 1.72 -2.10
N ARG A 36 17.24 1.66 -2.60
CA ARG A 36 18.40 2.29 -1.93
C ARG A 36 18.65 3.73 -2.35
N LYS A 37 18.36 4.07 -3.61
CA LYS A 37 18.73 5.37 -4.18
C LYS A 37 17.50 6.28 -4.26
N ARG A 38 17.66 7.54 -3.85
CA ARG A 38 16.70 8.60 -4.22
C ARG A 38 16.77 8.94 -5.72
N ASN A 39 17.70 8.38 -6.46
CA ASN A 39 18.06 8.77 -7.83
C ASN A 39 16.98 8.49 -8.89
N HIS A 40 15.78 8.02 -8.52
CA HIS A 40 14.67 8.09 -9.46
C HIS A 40 14.16 9.55 -9.47
N PRO A 41 14.06 10.21 -10.62
CA PRO A 41 13.65 11.62 -10.71
C PRO A 41 12.34 11.93 -9.97
N GLU A 42 11.42 10.97 -9.91
CA GLU A 42 10.15 11.10 -9.20
C GLU A 42 10.26 10.96 -7.66
N PHE A 43 11.37 10.41 -7.13
CA PHE A 43 11.61 10.24 -5.68
C PHE A 43 12.40 11.40 -5.07
N GLU A 44 13.31 12.02 -5.83
CA GLU A 44 14.09 13.17 -5.34
C GLU A 44 13.20 14.33 -4.90
N GLN A 45 12.06 14.50 -5.59
CA GLN A 45 11.14 15.61 -5.38
C GLN A 45 10.02 15.28 -4.37
N ASN A 46 9.87 14.03 -3.94
CA ASN A 46 8.75 13.60 -3.11
C ASN A 46 9.17 12.68 -1.95
N SER A 47 9.54 13.29 -0.82
CA SER A 47 9.95 12.59 0.40
C SER A 47 8.87 11.69 0.99
N VAL A 48 7.59 12.01 0.76
CA VAL A 48 6.44 11.20 1.21
C VAL A 48 6.35 9.92 0.37
N LEU A 49 6.48 10.04 -0.95
CA LEU A 49 6.50 8.89 -1.87
C LEU A 49 7.67 7.95 -1.56
N PHE A 50 8.86 8.49 -1.34
CA PHE A 50 10.01 7.66 -0.95
C PHE A 50 9.75 6.91 0.36
N SER A 51 9.17 7.57 1.36
CA SER A 51 8.84 6.93 2.64
C SER A 51 7.74 5.88 2.50
N TYR A 52 6.75 6.12 1.63
CA TYR A 52 5.71 5.15 1.30
C TYR A 52 6.33 3.90 0.65
N ILE A 53 7.29 4.09 -0.26
CA ILE A 53 8.00 2.99 -0.90
C ILE A 53 8.71 2.14 0.15
N GLN A 54 9.47 2.76 1.05
CA GLN A 54 10.23 2.03 2.06
C GLN A 54 9.35 1.26 3.05
N ARG A 55 8.18 1.82 3.40
CA ARG A 55 7.41 1.34 4.55
C ARG A 55 6.15 0.58 4.18
N VAL A 56 5.60 0.82 3.00
CA VAL A 56 4.38 0.17 2.52
C VAL A 56 4.71 -0.78 1.39
N TYR A 57 5.40 -0.29 0.37
CA TYR A 57 5.62 -1.07 -0.84
C TYR A 57 6.70 -2.13 -0.70
N ARG A 58 7.86 -1.80 -0.12
CA ARG A 58 8.96 -2.74 0.05
C ARG A 58 8.56 -4.00 0.85
N PRO A 59 7.85 -3.92 1.98
CA PRO A 59 7.34 -5.11 2.66
C PRO A 59 6.47 -6.01 1.78
N ILE A 60 5.63 -5.42 0.91
CA ILE A 60 4.80 -6.19 -0.04
C ILE A 60 5.68 -6.93 -1.04
N ILE A 61 6.73 -6.30 -1.57
CA ILE A 61 7.66 -6.94 -2.50
C ILE A 61 8.47 -8.03 -1.83
N GLU A 62 8.91 -7.82 -0.59
CA GLU A 62 9.60 -8.84 0.20
C GLU A 62 8.72 -10.05 0.53
N MET A 63 7.39 -9.89 0.56
CA MET A 63 6.46 -11.02 0.68
C MET A 63 6.38 -11.84 -0.61
N ILE A 64 6.23 -11.19 -1.76
CA ILE A 64 5.86 -11.88 -3.02
C ILE A 64 7.07 -12.30 -3.87
N CYS A 65 8.19 -11.58 -3.81
CA CYS A 65 9.34 -11.84 -4.68
C CYS A 65 10.30 -12.84 -4.05
N PRO A 66 11.03 -13.63 -4.87
CA PRO A 66 12.12 -14.45 -4.37
C PRO A 66 13.25 -13.58 -3.82
N PRO A 67 13.96 -14.03 -2.76
CA PRO A 67 15.09 -13.30 -2.20
C PRO A 67 16.24 -13.27 -3.20
N GLY A 68 16.93 -12.13 -3.29
CA GLY A 68 18.04 -11.93 -4.21
C GLY A 68 18.14 -10.47 -4.65
N ASN A 69 19.02 -10.19 -5.61
CA ASN A 69 19.11 -8.86 -6.22
C ASN A 69 19.19 -8.97 -7.74
N GLU A 70 18.12 -8.57 -8.43
CA GLU A 70 18.09 -8.54 -9.88
C GLU A 70 18.89 -7.33 -10.40
N ARG A 71 19.90 -7.59 -11.23
CA ARG A 71 20.78 -6.54 -11.78
C ARG A 71 20.65 -6.36 -13.29
N ALA A 72 20.19 -7.37 -14.02
CA ALA A 72 20.21 -7.36 -15.48
C ALA A 72 19.07 -6.53 -16.10
N GLU A 73 17.96 -6.31 -15.37
CA GLU A 73 16.74 -5.69 -15.92
C GLU A 73 16.27 -4.48 -15.09
N TRP A 74 17.22 -3.72 -14.53
CA TRP A 74 16.94 -2.69 -13.53
C TRP A 74 15.91 -1.63 -13.99
N GLU A 75 16.01 -1.13 -15.21
CA GLU A 75 15.11 -0.09 -15.72
C GLU A 75 13.68 -0.61 -15.93
N TYR A 76 13.56 -1.82 -16.49
CA TYR A 76 12.27 -2.47 -16.71
C TYR A 76 11.55 -2.77 -15.39
N LEU A 77 12.28 -3.34 -14.42
CA LEU A 77 11.75 -3.61 -13.08
C LEU A 77 11.37 -2.34 -12.33
N SER A 78 12.18 -1.29 -12.43
CA SER A 78 11.84 0.01 -11.84
C SER A 78 10.52 0.55 -12.38
N GLY A 79 10.25 0.34 -13.68
CA GLY A 79 8.98 0.68 -14.31
C GLY A 79 7.80 -0.13 -13.78
N ILE A 80 7.96 -1.44 -13.58
CA ILE A 80 6.92 -2.30 -12.95
C ILE A 80 6.66 -1.82 -11.52
N ASP A 81 7.73 -1.64 -10.75
CA ASP A 81 7.67 -1.28 -9.33
C ASP A 81 6.95 0.06 -9.16
N PHE A 82 7.27 1.03 -10.00
CA PHE A 82 6.62 2.32 -9.97
C PHE A 82 5.12 2.27 -10.30
N ARG A 83 4.72 1.48 -11.30
CA ARG A 83 3.30 1.29 -11.64
C ARG A 83 2.55 0.62 -10.48
N LEU A 84 3.18 -0.33 -9.79
CA LEU A 84 2.59 -1.01 -8.65
C LEU A 84 2.47 -0.09 -7.43
N VAL A 85 3.51 0.70 -7.12
CA VAL A 85 3.45 1.76 -6.09
C VAL A 85 2.26 2.69 -6.33
N ARG A 86 2.13 3.24 -7.55
CA ARG A 86 1.01 4.12 -7.90
C ARG A 86 -0.34 3.40 -7.79
N ALA A 87 -0.42 2.13 -8.21
CA ALA A 87 -1.67 1.36 -8.12
C ALA A 87 -2.12 1.18 -6.66
N ILE A 88 -1.19 0.83 -5.76
CA ILE A 88 -1.47 0.64 -4.33
C ILE A 88 -1.84 1.98 -3.70
N MET A 89 -1.08 3.05 -3.95
CA MET A 89 -1.40 4.40 -3.43
C MET A 89 -2.82 4.82 -3.83
N ASN A 90 -3.11 4.81 -5.13
CA ASN A 90 -4.43 5.18 -5.66
C ASN A 90 -5.56 4.30 -5.10
N ARG A 91 -5.28 3.05 -4.75
CA ARG A 91 -6.26 2.15 -4.14
C ARG A 91 -6.47 2.46 -2.66
N THR A 92 -5.40 2.72 -1.93
CA THR A 92 -5.47 3.08 -0.50
C THR A 92 -6.20 4.40 -0.29
N GLU A 93 -6.05 5.37 -1.19
CA GLU A 93 -6.75 6.65 -1.17
C GLU A 93 -8.28 6.52 -1.25
N LEU A 94 -8.81 5.47 -1.90
CA LEU A 94 -10.26 5.20 -1.88
C LEU A 94 -10.78 4.91 -0.47
N GLY A 95 -9.91 4.62 0.50
CA GLY A 95 -10.26 4.59 1.91
C GLY A 95 -10.90 5.90 2.39
N PHE A 96 -10.42 7.04 1.90
CA PHE A 96 -10.99 8.35 2.21
C PHE A 96 -12.40 8.51 1.63
N ASP A 97 -12.60 8.14 0.35
CA ASP A 97 -13.92 8.16 -0.29
C ASP A 97 -14.93 7.29 0.48
N VAL A 98 -14.49 6.13 0.96
CA VAL A 98 -15.32 5.24 1.78
C VAL A 98 -15.68 5.88 3.12
N ALA A 99 -14.70 6.46 3.84
CA ALA A 99 -14.95 7.12 5.12
C ALA A 99 -15.91 8.31 4.95
N HIS A 100 -15.66 9.17 3.95
CA HIS A 100 -16.50 10.34 3.66
C HIS A 100 -17.95 9.96 3.32
N TYR A 101 -18.13 8.82 2.64
CA TYR A 101 -19.47 8.34 2.33
C TYR A 101 -20.16 7.71 3.55
N LYS A 102 -19.46 6.85 4.28
CA LYS A 102 -20.07 6.00 5.32
C LYS A 102 -20.25 6.69 6.66
N ASP A 103 -19.33 7.56 7.07
CA ASP A 103 -19.32 8.20 8.39
C ASP A 103 -20.58 9.06 8.65
N PRO A 104 -20.99 9.99 7.76
CA PRO A 104 -22.22 10.77 7.95
C PRO A 104 -23.50 9.94 7.91
N ARG A 105 -23.43 8.67 7.50
CA ARG A 105 -24.56 7.77 7.30
C ARG A 105 -24.63 6.67 8.36
N GLY A 106 -23.70 6.65 9.33
CA GLY A 106 -23.64 5.62 10.37
C GLY A 106 -23.38 4.20 9.84
N ILE A 107 -22.86 4.06 8.62
CA ILE A 107 -22.60 2.75 8.01
C ILE A 107 -21.24 2.24 8.52
N PRO A 108 -21.14 1.01 9.06
CA PRO A 108 -19.85 0.44 9.46
C PRO A 108 -18.87 0.42 8.29
N VAL A 109 -17.69 0.99 8.52
CA VAL A 109 -16.64 1.03 7.50
C VAL A 109 -16.01 -0.35 7.31
N TYR A 110 -15.78 -1.06 8.41
CA TYR A 110 -15.16 -2.37 8.45
C TYR A 110 -16.20 -3.51 8.46
N ALA A 111 -15.95 -4.56 7.68
CA ALA A 111 -16.79 -5.76 7.61
C ALA A 111 -15.88 -6.99 7.42
N PRO A 112 -15.52 -7.70 8.51
CA PRO A 112 -14.55 -8.82 8.48
C PRO A 112 -14.91 -9.91 7.47
N ASP A 113 -16.19 -10.33 7.43
CA ASP A 113 -16.63 -11.41 6.54
C ASP A 113 -16.50 -11.04 5.06
N VAL A 114 -16.62 -9.75 4.73
CA VAL A 114 -16.44 -9.24 3.37
C VAL A 114 -14.95 -9.20 3.02
N GLU A 115 -14.10 -8.85 3.98
CA GLU A 115 -12.64 -8.90 3.81
C GLU A 115 -12.18 -10.34 3.57
N GLU A 116 -12.61 -11.29 4.39
CA GLU A 116 -12.23 -12.69 4.26
C GLU A 116 -12.65 -13.28 2.91
N LYS A 117 -13.89 -13.03 2.47
CA LYS A 117 -14.37 -13.46 1.14
C LYS A 117 -13.52 -12.89 0.01
N LYS A 118 -13.09 -11.62 0.13
CA LYS A 118 -12.23 -10.99 -0.87
C LYS A 118 -10.83 -11.60 -0.87
N LEU A 119 -10.24 -11.80 0.29
CA LEU A 119 -8.91 -12.41 0.42
C LEU A 119 -8.89 -13.80 -0.22
N LYS A 120 -9.91 -14.62 0.07
CA LYS A 120 -10.09 -15.93 -0.58
C LYS A 120 -10.20 -15.80 -2.11
N SER A 121 -10.97 -14.83 -2.62
CA SER A 121 -11.09 -14.62 -4.07
C SER A 121 -9.77 -14.21 -4.75
N PHE A 122 -8.86 -13.56 -4.02
CA PHE A 122 -7.53 -13.23 -4.56
C PHE A 122 -6.62 -14.44 -4.61
N GLU A 123 -6.71 -15.35 -3.62
CA GLU A 123 -6.01 -16.64 -3.67
C GLU A 123 -6.49 -17.48 -4.83
N GLU A 124 -7.81 -17.62 -4.98
CA GLU A 124 -8.44 -18.38 -6.06
C GLU A 124 -8.03 -17.87 -7.45
N MET A 125 -7.84 -16.56 -7.60
CA MET A 125 -7.43 -15.91 -8.85
C MET A 125 -6.02 -16.29 -9.31
N VAL A 126 -5.14 -16.70 -8.40
CA VAL A 126 -3.72 -16.92 -8.67
C VAL A 126 -3.30 -18.38 -8.45
N MET A 127 -4.25 -19.30 -8.24
CA MET A 127 -3.94 -20.71 -7.98
C MET A 127 -3.18 -21.40 -9.12
N GLU A 128 -3.38 -20.95 -10.36
CA GLU A 128 -2.75 -21.52 -11.56
C GLU A 128 -1.52 -20.71 -12.01
N GLU A 129 -1.12 -19.69 -11.25
CA GLU A 129 0.03 -18.85 -11.54
C GLU A 129 1.29 -19.38 -10.83
N ASP A 130 2.47 -19.04 -11.36
CA ASP A 130 3.78 -19.36 -10.76
C ASP A 130 4.10 -18.47 -9.54
N VAL A 131 3.13 -18.30 -8.63
CA VAL A 131 3.28 -17.58 -7.37
C VAL A 131 2.50 -18.30 -6.27
N ASP A 132 3.06 -18.34 -5.07
CA ASP A 132 2.37 -18.89 -3.90
C ASP A 132 1.14 -18.02 -3.56
N PRO A 133 -0.10 -18.56 -3.67
CA PRO A 133 -1.33 -17.79 -3.45
C PRO A 133 -1.40 -17.17 -2.05
N SER A 134 -0.80 -17.82 -1.06
CA SER A 134 -0.78 -17.31 0.32
C SER A 134 0.00 -16.00 0.44
N ARG A 135 1.04 -15.79 -0.38
CA ARG A 135 1.80 -14.54 -0.42
C ARG A 135 1.00 -13.39 -1.02
N ILE A 136 0.20 -13.67 -2.05
CA ILE A 136 -0.72 -12.70 -2.64
C ILE A 136 -1.80 -12.32 -1.61
N ARG A 137 -2.34 -13.31 -0.89
CA ARG A 137 -3.27 -13.06 0.23
C ARG A 137 -2.65 -12.14 1.28
N GLU A 138 -1.44 -12.43 1.75
CA GLU A 138 -0.75 -11.63 2.76
C GLU A 138 -0.50 -10.19 2.29
N ALA A 139 -0.03 -10.01 1.05
CA ALA A 139 0.15 -8.70 0.43
C ALA A 139 -1.16 -7.91 0.36
N MET A 140 -2.24 -8.53 -0.10
CA MET A 140 -3.55 -7.88 -0.18
C MET A 140 -4.13 -7.57 1.19
N GLN A 141 -3.96 -8.47 2.17
CA GLN A 141 -4.37 -8.22 3.56
C GLN A 141 -3.62 -7.02 4.14
N PHE A 142 -2.32 -6.88 3.87
CA PHE A 142 -1.55 -5.73 4.30
C PHE A 142 -2.09 -4.42 3.68
N ILE A 143 -2.38 -4.41 2.38
CA ILE A 143 -2.99 -3.24 1.68
C ILE A 143 -4.37 -2.89 2.28
N MET A 144 -5.19 -3.89 2.60
CA MET A 144 -6.50 -3.69 3.23
C MET A 144 -6.38 -3.11 4.64
N LYS A 145 -5.41 -3.57 5.44
CA LYS A 145 -5.10 -2.99 6.77
C LYS A 145 -4.67 -1.53 6.66
N MET A 146 -3.79 -1.20 5.72
CA MET A 146 -3.39 0.20 5.49
C MET A 146 -4.59 1.07 5.06
N THR A 147 -5.47 0.54 4.21
CA THR A 147 -6.71 1.22 3.80
C THR A 147 -7.65 1.47 4.98
N LYS A 148 -7.85 0.46 5.84
CA LYS A 148 -8.65 0.58 7.07
C LYS A 148 -8.09 1.67 7.99
N ARG A 149 -6.77 1.78 8.08
CA ARG A 149 -6.15 2.82 8.88
C ARG A 149 -6.43 4.22 8.33
N ILE A 150 -6.35 4.41 7.01
CA ILE A 150 -6.73 5.69 6.38
C ILE A 150 -8.18 6.02 6.71
N GLN A 151 -9.07 5.03 6.63
CA GLN A 151 -10.48 5.22 6.99
C GLN A 151 -10.62 5.69 8.44
N ASP A 152 -9.96 5.03 9.40
CA ASP A 152 -9.99 5.40 10.82
C ASP A 152 -9.50 6.83 11.07
N ILE A 153 -8.39 7.22 10.43
CA ILE A 153 -7.85 8.57 10.57
C ILE A 153 -8.79 9.57 9.89
N ALA A 154 -9.33 9.24 8.72
CA ALA A 154 -10.27 10.09 7.99
C ALA A 154 -11.52 10.37 8.82
N MET A 155 -12.10 9.36 9.47
CA MET A 155 -13.26 9.54 10.37
C MET A 155 -12.93 10.42 11.59
N ARG A 156 -11.70 10.36 12.12
CA ARG A 156 -11.27 11.22 13.24
C ARG A 156 -11.04 12.66 12.82
N GLU A 157 -10.30 12.86 11.73
CA GLU A 157 -9.87 14.17 11.26
C GLU A 157 -10.95 14.89 10.44
N MET A 158 -11.90 14.19 9.79
CA MET A 158 -13.04 14.85 9.11
C MET A 158 -13.87 15.72 10.06
N LYS A 159 -13.82 15.47 11.36
CA LYS A 159 -14.45 16.31 12.39
C LYS A 159 -13.68 17.61 12.68
N THR A 160 -12.39 17.67 12.33
CA THR A 160 -11.48 18.79 12.60
C THR A 160 -11.07 19.54 11.34
N PHE A 161 -11.31 19.00 10.15
CA PHE A 161 -11.02 19.70 8.89
C PHE A 161 -11.91 20.93 8.75
N PRO A 162 -11.33 22.12 8.51
CA PRO A 162 -12.11 23.30 8.17
C PRO A 162 -12.88 23.00 6.88
N GLN A 163 -14.20 23.15 6.92
CA GLN A 163 -15.03 23.14 5.73
C GLN A 163 -14.70 24.38 4.91
N SER A 164 -13.62 24.32 4.12
CA SER A 164 -13.28 25.41 3.22
C SER A 164 -14.27 25.45 2.06
N ALA A 165 -14.42 26.62 1.44
CA ALA A 165 -15.35 26.85 0.33
C ALA A 165 -15.03 26.03 -0.93
N ASP A 166 -13.84 25.41 -1.03
CA ASP A 166 -13.47 24.49 -2.10
C ASP A 166 -13.34 23.03 -1.60
N PRO A 167 -14.34 22.18 -1.89
CA PRO A 167 -14.30 20.76 -1.57
C PRO A 167 -13.11 20.00 -2.19
N VAL A 168 -12.58 20.45 -3.34
CA VAL A 168 -11.48 19.79 -4.05
C VAL A 168 -10.13 20.07 -3.40
N SER A 169 -9.87 21.32 -3.03
CA SER A 169 -8.67 21.70 -2.27
C SER A 169 -8.61 21.02 -0.90
N THR A 170 -9.75 20.96 -0.20
CA THR A 170 -9.88 20.27 1.09
C THR A 170 -9.58 18.76 0.94
N TYR A 171 -10.10 18.14 -0.12
CA TYR A 171 -9.85 16.73 -0.46
C TYR A 171 -8.37 16.45 -0.72
N ARG A 172 -7.72 17.24 -1.58
CA ARG A 172 -6.30 17.06 -1.92
C ARG A 172 -5.38 17.25 -0.71
N THR A 173 -5.67 18.26 0.12
CA THR A 173 -4.93 18.52 1.35
C THR A 173 -5.11 17.38 2.35
N GLY A 174 -6.33 16.84 2.47
CA GLY A 174 -6.62 15.64 3.24
C GLY A 174 -5.79 14.46 2.75
N VAL A 175 -5.89 14.09 1.47
CA VAL A 175 -5.18 12.95 0.87
C VAL A 175 -3.67 13.02 1.12
N ARG A 176 -3.04 14.17 0.89
CA ARG A 176 -1.59 14.36 1.14
C ARG A 176 -1.23 14.16 2.62
N ARG A 177 -2.03 14.71 3.53
CA ARG A 177 -1.82 14.53 4.98
C ARG A 177 -2.03 13.07 5.40
N PHE A 178 -2.97 12.35 4.79
CA PHE A 178 -3.14 10.91 5.04
C PHE A 178 -1.97 10.07 4.52
N GLN A 179 -1.37 10.43 3.38
CA GLN A 179 -0.16 9.75 2.89
C GLN A 179 1.01 9.90 3.87
N GLU A 180 1.19 11.07 4.47
CA GLU A 180 2.20 11.30 5.52
C GLU A 180 1.92 10.51 6.80
N ILE A 181 0.64 10.36 7.17
CA ILE A 181 0.24 9.60 8.36
C ILE A 181 0.37 8.09 8.12
N LEU A 182 0.02 7.59 6.93
CA LEU A 182 0.22 6.20 6.49
C LEU A 182 1.67 5.77 6.66
N VAL A 183 2.60 6.62 6.23
CA VAL A 183 4.04 6.41 6.37
C VAL A 183 4.44 6.20 7.84
N ARG A 184 3.86 6.94 8.78
CA ARG A 184 4.16 6.78 10.21
C ARG A 184 3.60 5.47 10.78
N TYR A 185 2.39 5.07 10.36
CA TYR A 185 1.75 3.84 10.85
C TYR A 185 2.34 2.57 10.26
N ALA A 186 2.84 2.62 9.03
CA ALA A 186 3.52 1.50 8.42
C ALA A 186 4.71 1.02 9.29
N ASP A 187 5.40 1.93 10.00
CA ASP A 187 6.45 1.55 10.97
C ASP A 187 5.93 0.69 12.13
N GLU A 188 4.70 0.92 12.60
CA GLU A 188 4.08 0.16 13.69
C GLU A 188 3.66 -1.24 13.24
N GLU A 189 3.15 -1.38 12.02
CA GLU A 189 2.81 -2.69 11.44
C GLU A 189 4.06 -3.49 11.05
N ILE A 190 5.10 -2.83 10.52
CA ILE A 190 6.41 -3.47 10.27
C ILE A 190 6.97 -4.06 11.57
N LYS A 191 6.88 -3.34 12.70
CA LYS A 191 7.29 -3.86 14.01
C LYS A 191 6.56 -5.14 14.43
N LYS A 192 5.31 -5.35 13.99
CA LYS A 192 4.58 -6.60 14.27
C LYS A 192 5.04 -7.74 13.37
N LEU A 193 5.56 -7.42 12.18
CA LEU A 193 6.21 -8.38 11.29
C LEU A 193 7.61 -8.78 11.80
N GLU A 194 8.26 -7.99 12.68
CA GLU A 194 9.55 -8.33 13.33
C GLU A 194 9.52 -9.65 14.12
N GLY A 195 8.34 -10.14 14.50
CA GLY A 195 8.17 -11.45 15.13
C GLY A 195 8.17 -12.63 14.15
N LYS A 196 8.05 -12.38 12.85
CA LYS A 196 8.07 -13.39 11.76
C LYS A 196 9.30 -13.26 10.85
N TYR A 197 9.99 -12.11 10.92
CA TYR A 197 11.14 -11.75 10.11
C TYR A 197 12.20 -11.06 10.99
N SER A 198 13.47 -11.44 10.89
CA SER A 198 14.64 -10.76 11.46
C SER A 198 14.76 -9.37 10.85
N ILE A 199 14.48 -8.34 11.63
CA ILE A 199 14.63 -6.96 11.17
C ILE A 199 15.87 -6.30 11.78
N LYS A 200 16.84 -5.95 10.94
CA LYS A 200 18.00 -5.14 11.32
C LYS A 200 17.74 -3.68 10.97
N LYS A 201 17.65 -2.84 12.01
CA LYS A 201 17.56 -1.39 11.86
C LYS A 201 18.96 -0.79 11.93
N ARG A 202 19.38 -0.09 10.86
CA ARG A 202 20.65 0.64 10.84
C ARG A 202 20.37 2.12 10.62
N LYS A 203 20.79 2.95 11.57
CA LYS A 203 20.70 4.41 11.42
C LYS A 203 21.85 4.90 10.54
N LYS A 204 21.55 5.58 9.43
CA LYS A 204 22.55 6.25 8.59
C LYS A 204 22.09 7.69 8.35
N GLY A 205 22.68 8.63 9.08
CA GLY A 205 22.21 10.02 9.12
C GLY A 205 20.84 10.16 9.78
N ASN A 206 19.92 10.89 9.15
CA ASN A 206 18.56 11.13 9.64
C ASN A 206 17.54 10.04 9.24
N ILE A 207 18.02 8.89 8.73
CA ILE A 207 17.15 7.83 8.19
C ILE A 207 17.46 6.50 8.89
N TYR A 208 16.40 5.72 9.14
CA TYR A 208 16.49 4.32 9.55
C TYR A 208 16.39 3.43 8.31
N LEU A 209 17.45 2.68 8.02
CA LEU A 209 17.43 1.58 7.06
C LEU A 209 16.87 0.35 7.77
N VAL A 210 15.90 -0.31 7.14
CA VAL A 210 15.26 -1.51 7.65
C VAL A 210 15.62 -2.65 6.69
N GLU A 211 16.42 -3.60 7.16
CA GLU A 211 16.71 -4.86 6.47
C GLU A 211 15.83 -5.95 7.08
N ILE A 212 14.97 -6.56 6.27
CA ILE A 212 14.01 -7.59 6.70
C ILE A 212 14.46 -8.94 6.12
N HIS A 213 14.78 -9.89 6.99
CA HIS A 213 15.13 -11.27 6.64
C HIS A 213 14.09 -12.21 7.23
N LYS A 214 13.68 -13.28 6.58
CA LYS A 214 12.78 -14.28 7.20
C LYS A 214 13.54 -15.02 8.32
N ILE A 215 12.91 -15.24 9.49
CA ILE A 215 13.44 -16.09 10.57
C ILE A 215 13.19 -17.55 10.20
#